data_AF-A0A3S3RG46-F1
#
_entry.id   AF-A0A3S3RG46-F1
#
_cell.length_a   1.000
_cell.length_b   1.000
_cell.length_c   1.000
_cell.angle_alpha   90.00
_cell.angle_beta   90.00
_cell.angle_gamma   90.00
#
_symmetry.space_group_name_H-M   'P 1'
#
loop_
_entity.id
_entity.type
_entity.pdbx_description
1 polymer ?
#
loop_
_entity_poly.entity_id
_entity_poly.type
_entity_poly.pdbx_seq_one_letter_code
_entity_poly.pdbx_strand_id
1 'polypeptide(L)'
;MKHLESANHSTIIQFFNDSINSLFGKLDYNHVLLFVTDEAPYMKLAGRNLTETYTKMIHLTCVAHGCHNIADLIRKKFSRVNTLIFETETNIPLPPEPVMTRW
;
A
#
# COMPACT_ATOMS: atom_id res chain seq x y z
N MET A 1 -13.64 10.07 -11.97
CA MET A 1 -12.73 9.05 -11.40
C MET A 1 -13.20 7.70 -11.91
N LYS A 2 -12.37 6.92 -12.63
CA LYS A 2 -12.77 5.57 -13.06
C LYS A 2 -12.97 4.72 -11.79
N HIS A 3 -14.16 4.17 -11.60
CA HIS A 3 -14.50 3.32 -10.46
C HIS A 3 -14.16 1.87 -10.81
N LEU A 4 -13.44 1.19 -9.93
CA LEU A 4 -13.16 -0.24 -10.06
C LEU A 4 -14.23 -1.04 -9.33
N GLU A 5 -14.87 -2.00 -10.00
CA GLU A 5 -15.87 -2.89 -9.38
C GLU A 5 -15.25 -3.83 -8.33
N SER A 6 -13.98 -4.19 -8.50
CA SER A 6 -13.20 -4.93 -7.52
C SER A 6 -11.72 -4.57 -7.59
N ALA A 7 -11.05 -4.56 -6.44
CA ALA A 7 -9.61 -4.37 -6.34
C ALA A 7 -8.90 -5.73 -6.34
N ASN A 8 -8.41 -6.15 -7.51
CA ASN A 8 -7.57 -7.33 -7.68
C ASN A 8 -6.39 -6.99 -8.59
N HIS A 9 -5.40 -7.89 -8.69
CA HIS A 9 -4.17 -7.57 -9.44
C HIS A 9 -4.44 -7.25 -10.92
N SER A 10 -5.34 -7.98 -11.57
CA SER A 10 -5.69 -7.77 -12.98
C SER A 10 -6.40 -6.44 -13.21
N THR A 11 -7.35 -6.08 -12.36
CA THR A 11 -8.08 -4.81 -12.49
C THR A 11 -7.17 -3.62 -12.20
N ILE A 12 -6.22 -3.74 -11.27
CA ILE A 12 -5.20 -2.72 -11.02
C ILE A 12 -4.27 -2.54 -12.22
N ILE A 13 -3.80 -3.62 -12.85
CA ILE A 13 -2.94 -3.55 -14.05
C ILE A 13 -3.68 -2.85 -15.19
N GLN A 14 -4.93 -3.22 -15.44
CA GLN A 14 -5.75 -2.58 -16.48
C GLN A 14 -5.95 -1.09 -16.18
N PHE A 15 -6.34 -0.75 -14.96
CA PHE A 15 -6.51 0.62 -14.52
C PHE A 15 -5.22 1.45 -14.68
N PHE A 16 -4.08 0.87 -14.34
CA PHE A 16 -2.77 1.49 -14.49
C PHE A 16 -2.48 1.82 -15.96
N ASN A 17 -2.58 0.83 -16.85
CA ASN A 17 -2.32 1.00 -18.28
C ASN A 17 -3.27 2.04 -18.91
N ASP A 18 -4.56 1.95 -18.59
CA ASP A 18 -5.56 2.93 -19.01
C ASP A 18 -5.19 4.35 -18.55
N SER A 19 -4.71 4.48 -17.32
CA SER A 19 -4.35 5.78 -16.73
C SER A 19 -3.10 6.36 -17.38
N ILE A 20 -2.05 5.58 -17.60
CA ILE A 20 -0.84 6.03 -18.30
C ILE A 20 -1.17 6.44 -19.74
N ASN A 21 -1.96 5.63 -20.46
CA ASN A 21 -2.38 5.96 -21.82
C ASN A 21 -3.26 7.24 -21.85
N SER A 22 -4.11 7.43 -20.85
CA SER A 22 -4.93 8.64 -20.74
C SER A 22 -4.11 9.89 -20.38
N LEU A 23 -3.06 9.76 -19.57
CA LEU A 23 -2.25 10.89 -19.09
C LEU A 23 -1.20 11.32 -20.11
N PHE A 24 -0.56 10.36 -20.77
CA PHE A 24 0.60 10.61 -21.63
C PHE A 24 0.31 10.35 -23.11
N GLY A 25 -0.92 9.95 -23.46
CA GLY A 25 -1.28 9.58 -24.81
C GLY A 25 -0.70 8.22 -25.18
N LYS A 26 0.25 8.15 -26.12
CA LYS A 26 0.84 6.87 -26.52
C LYS A 26 1.61 6.27 -25.35
N LEU A 27 1.22 5.07 -24.96
CA LEU A 27 1.88 4.32 -23.90
C LEU A 27 3.35 4.04 -24.26
N ASP A 28 4.26 4.65 -23.50
CA ASP A 28 5.71 4.41 -23.60
C ASP A 28 6.21 3.67 -22.36
N TYR A 29 6.40 2.37 -22.53
CA TYR A 29 6.81 1.44 -21.47
C TYR A 29 8.18 1.76 -20.87
N ASN A 30 9.03 2.55 -21.54
CA ASN A 30 10.38 2.88 -21.08
C ASN A 30 10.43 4.13 -20.19
N HIS A 31 9.35 4.90 -20.11
CA HIS A 31 9.32 6.18 -19.40
C HIS A 31 8.62 6.12 -18.05
N VAL A 32 8.05 4.97 -17.71
CA VAL A 32 7.50 4.70 -16.38
C VAL A 32 8.58 4.02 -15.53
N LEU A 33 9.21 4.78 -14.65
CA LEU A 33 10.41 4.34 -13.92
C LEU A 33 10.13 3.88 -12.48
N LEU A 34 9.05 4.36 -11.86
CA LEU A 34 8.77 4.10 -10.46
C LEU A 34 7.27 3.88 -10.26
N PHE A 35 6.93 2.78 -9.59
CA PHE A 35 5.58 2.47 -9.16
C PHE A 35 5.59 2.24 -7.65
N VAL A 36 4.98 3.16 -6.90
CA VAL A 36 4.90 3.08 -5.43
C VAL A 36 3.48 2.67 -5.04
N THR A 37 3.34 1.61 -4.26
CA THR A 37 2.04 1.08 -3.81
C THR A 37 2.06 0.74 -2.32
N ASP A 38 0.91 0.46 -1.72
CA ASP A 38 0.88 -0.21 -0.41
C ASP A 38 1.46 -1.65 -0.51
N GLU A 39 1.54 -2.33 0.63
CA GLU A 39 2.05 -3.71 0.72
C GLU A 39 0.96 -4.78 0.52
N ALA A 40 -0.25 -4.41 0.08
CA ALA A 40 -1.34 -5.36 -0.06
C ALA A 40 -0.96 -6.47 -1.06
N PRO A 41 -1.33 -7.75 -0.83
CA PRO A 41 -0.90 -8.87 -1.67
C PRO A 41 -1.24 -8.69 -3.16
N TYR A 42 -2.39 -8.12 -3.48
CA TYR A 42 -2.80 -7.87 -4.86
C TYR A 42 -2.01 -6.73 -5.52
N MET A 43 -1.57 -5.71 -4.76
CA MET A 43 -0.70 -4.65 -5.26
C MET A 43 0.72 -5.15 -5.50
N LYS A 44 1.24 -6.03 -4.63
CA LYS A 44 2.53 -6.71 -4.84
C LYS A 44 2.53 -7.57 -6.10
N LEU A 45 1.44 -8.31 -6.33
CA LEU A 45 1.30 -9.11 -7.55
C LEU A 45 1.14 -8.23 -8.80
N ALA A 46 0.33 -7.17 -8.73
CA ALA A 46 0.18 -6.22 -9.83
C ALA A 46 1.51 -5.53 -10.19
N GLY A 47 2.25 -5.06 -9.18
CA GLY A 47 3.56 -4.43 -9.35
C GLY A 47 4.56 -5.36 -10.03
N ARG A 48 4.65 -6.63 -9.58
CA ARG A 48 5.51 -7.64 -10.23
C ARG A 48 5.15 -7.82 -11.71
N ASN A 49 3.87 -8.01 -12.02
CA ASN A 49 3.43 -8.19 -13.41
C ASN A 49 3.69 -6.94 -14.27
N LEU A 50 3.52 -5.74 -13.70
CA LEU A 50 3.83 -4.49 -14.40
C LEU A 50 5.33 -4.37 -14.67
N THR A 51 6.22 -4.77 -13.75
CA THR A 51 7.67 -4.72 -14.00
C THR A 51 8.14 -5.66 -15.11
N GLU A 52 7.39 -6.72 -15.43
CA GLU A 52 7.67 -7.59 -16.59
C GLU A 52 7.37 -6.87 -17.91
N THR A 53 6.38 -5.98 -17.93
CA THR A 53 5.96 -5.23 -19.12
C THR A 53 6.71 -3.89 -19.26
N TYR A 54 6.83 -3.16 -18.15
CA TYR A 54 7.56 -1.91 -18.01
C TYR A 54 8.95 -2.22 -17.47
N THR A 55 9.84 -2.72 -18.33
CA THR A 55 11.13 -3.30 -17.92
C THR A 55 12.10 -2.34 -17.24
N LYS A 56 11.85 -1.01 -17.31
CA LYS A 56 12.60 0.03 -16.58
C LYS A 56 11.92 0.51 -15.30
N MET A 57 10.72 0.01 -15.00
CA MET A 57 9.98 0.33 -13.79
C MET A 57 10.57 -0.41 -12.60
N ILE A 58 10.76 0.32 -11.50
CA ILE A 58 10.98 -0.25 -10.18
C ILE A 58 9.65 -0.20 -9.42
N HIS A 59 9.19 -1.36 -8.94
CA HIS A 59 8.07 -1.43 -8.01
C HIS A 59 8.59 -1.36 -6.57
N LEU A 60 8.07 -0.42 -5.79
CA LEU A 60 8.42 -0.19 -4.39
C LEU A 60 7.15 -0.18 -3.54
N THR A 61 7.16 -0.91 -2.42
CA THR A 61 6.10 -0.81 -1.42
C THR A 61 6.33 0.41 -0.51
N CYS A 62 5.25 1.07 -0.10
CA CYS A 62 5.30 2.31 0.64
C CYS A 62 6.03 2.13 1.98
N VAL A 63 7.07 2.94 2.21
CA VAL A 63 7.85 2.92 3.46
C VAL A 63 6.97 3.26 4.66
N ALA A 64 5.98 4.14 4.50
CA ALA A 64 5.04 4.47 5.58
C ALA A 64 4.28 3.24 6.08
N HIS A 65 3.86 2.36 5.15
CA HIS A 65 3.22 1.09 5.50
C HIS A 65 4.19 0.16 6.25
N GLY A 66 5.45 0.10 5.82
CA GLY A 66 6.51 -0.66 6.52
C GLY A 66 6.75 -0.16 7.95
N CYS A 67 6.85 1.16 8.13
CA CYS A 67 6.98 1.78 9.46
C CYS A 67 5.78 1.46 10.35
N HIS A 68 4.56 1.53 9.80
CA HIS A 68 3.34 1.19 10.53
C HIS A 68 3.35 -0.29 10.97
N ASN A 69 3.68 -1.22 10.07
CA ASN A 69 3.77 -2.64 10.38
C ASN A 69 4.78 -2.94 11.50
N ILE A 70 5.92 -2.25 11.51
CA ILE A 70 6.92 -2.36 12.59
C ILE A 70 6.38 -1.83 13.91
N ALA A 71 5.76 -0.65 13.91
CA ALA A 71 5.16 -0.07 15.10
C ALA A 71 4.09 -1.00 15.71
N ASP A 72 3.25 -1.59 14.86
CA ASP A 72 2.22 -2.54 15.27
C ASP A 72 2.79 -3.84 15.85
N LEU A 73 3.89 -4.35 15.28
CA LEU A 73 4.61 -5.50 15.82
C LEU A 73 5.17 -5.19 17.21
N ILE A 74 5.76 -4.01 17.41
CA ILE A 74 6.26 -3.55 18.70
C ILE A 74 5.10 -3.44 19.70
N ARG A 75 3.99 -2.81 19.32
CA ARG A 75 2.78 -2.68 20.15
C ARG A 75 2.28 -4.04 20.64
N LYS A 76 2.17 -5.02 19.72
CA LYS A 76 1.72 -6.39 20.05
C LYS A 76 2.70 -7.12 20.96
N LYS A 77 4.01 -6.95 20.75
CA LYS A 77 5.07 -7.61 21.54
C LYS A 77 5.17 -7.06 22.97
N PHE A 78 4.90 -5.77 23.16
CA PHE A 78 5.01 -5.09 24.46
C PHE A 78 3.64 -4.65 24.99
N SER A 79 2.69 -5.58 25.09
CA SER A 79 1.31 -5.31 25.51
C SER A 79 1.22 -4.60 26.87
N ARG A 80 2.11 -4.91 27.83
CA ARG A 80 2.16 -4.24 29.15
C ARG A 80 2.53 -2.76 29.07
N VAL A 81 3.42 -2.39 28.13
CA VAL A 81 3.77 -0.98 27.89
C VAL A 81 2.58 -0.25 27.29
N ASN A 82 1.87 -0.91 26.36
CA ASN A 82 0.65 -0.37 25.77
C ASN A 82 -0.45 -0.13 26.83
N THR A 83 -0.63 -1.06 27.77
CA THR A 83 -1.54 -0.90 28.91
C THR A 83 -1.11 0.25 29.83
N LEU A 84 0.18 0.38 30.14
CA LEU A 84 0.68 1.47 30.99
C LEU A 84 0.49 2.85 30.35
N ILE A 85 0.80 3.01 29.06
CA ILE A 85 0.56 4.25 28.31
C ILE A 85 -0.92 4.62 28.39
N PHE A 86 -1.79 3.63 28.21
CA PHE A 86 -3.23 3.83 28.26
C PHE A 86 -3.74 4.23 29.64
N GLU A 87 -3.25 3.58 30.70
CA GLU A 87 -3.65 3.87 32.09
C GLU A 87 -3.16 5.24 32.57
N THR A 88 -2.07 5.76 31.98
CA THR A 88 -1.48 7.06 32.33
C THR A 88 -2.09 8.23 31.55
N GLU A 89 -2.70 8.01 30.39
CA GLU A 89 -3.53 8.98 29.68
C GLU A 89 -4.99 8.93 30.17
N THR A 90 -5.25 9.57 31.31
CA THR A 90 -6.58 9.56 31.95
C THR A 90 -7.69 10.09 31.01
N ASN A 91 -8.70 9.24 30.75
CA ASN A 91 -9.97 9.46 30.00
C ASN A 91 -9.98 9.25 28.48
N ILE A 92 -8.92 8.72 27.86
CA ILE A 92 -8.98 8.34 26.45
C ILE A 92 -9.40 6.86 26.36
N PRO A 93 -10.43 6.47 25.58
CA PRO A 93 -10.77 5.06 25.36
C PRO A 93 -9.71 4.37 24.49
N LEU A 94 -9.55 3.05 24.64
CA LEU A 94 -8.57 2.29 23.86
C LEU A 94 -8.77 2.58 22.37
N PRO A 95 -7.71 2.88 21.60
CA PRO A 95 -7.85 3.02 20.16
C PRO A 95 -8.42 1.70 19.62
N PRO A 96 -9.33 1.78 18.61
CA PRO A 96 -9.80 0.57 17.95
C PRO A 96 -8.60 -0.21 17.42
N GLU A 97 -8.71 -1.54 17.36
CA GLU A 97 -7.64 -2.34 16.78
C GLU A 97 -7.33 -1.82 15.36
N PRO A 98 -6.04 -1.65 15.03
CA PRO A 98 -5.62 -1.15 13.73
C PRO A 98 -6.24 -2.03 12.64
N VAL A 99 -6.96 -1.38 11.74
CA VAL A 99 -7.37 -2.02 10.50
C VAL A 99 -6.13 -1.99 9.59
N MET A 100 -5.43 -3.13 9.50
CA MET A 100 -4.18 -3.30 8.74
C MET A 100 -4.25 -2.77 7.30
N THR A 101 -5.45 -2.64 6.72
CA THR A 101 -5.67 -2.21 5.34
C THR A 101 -5.85 -0.70 5.15
N ARG A 102 -5.75 0.12 6.21
CA ARG A 102 -6.04 1.57 6.16
C ARG A 102 -4.83 2.49 6.19
N TRP A 103 -3.63 1.97 6.37
CA TRP A 103 -2.37 2.74 6.47
C TRP A 103 -1.42 2.29 5.39
#